data_AF-A0A839N2A4-F1
#
_entry.id   AF-A0A839N2A4-F1
#
_cell.length_a   1.000
_cell.length_b   1.000
_cell.length_c   1.000
_cell.angle_alpha   90.00
_cell.angle_beta   90.00
_cell.angle_gamma   90.00
#
_symmetry.space_group_name_H-M   'P 1'
#
loop_
_entity.id
_entity.type
_entity.pdbx_description
1 polymer ?
#
loop_
_entity_poly.entity_id
_entity_poly.type
_entity_poly.pdbx_seq_one_letter_code
_entity_poly.pdbx_strand_id
1 'polypeptide(L)'
;MSHRRMIALAPVAALALATCVQPGASAATDPDKTVHSGDTWTVTSTVRLHRLTIEPGATVTAPSGESLTLTVNGVDTGAALTKTGGTDTALQPGTYRGAIVLTVADANPVAWQGLTFPFRQALYVGAAGLQAGSSVPAAVQAGRVRSRSADGILVRSTGEDFNALYATSDYSLRNSRIRLNGNGRSDFVGYGTAVTSTGTGTRVVLDHVNIANHGTDRSAVVATGGSNLVVENSQLSVRDGVLPSDYQSTVDLAVMQDAPWMLGIKGNVRATNLLGDNTKASYLNTSVSSTGWGLLSTDAGSDVQLVAVNDRLKHVGSEGGYGTYAIGNATERILGTTLDVATYASIITGGTVTYGDSTPSAVKAANSWNSIGLTTRRLAAIPTKATVVNSRRFGIMNFGPATENISGHTRFNTKEATFLVKGAPLSLNVDGSQGAQLTPQNGILMQVMTNDDPGPVVVDGKLVNQGVYTEPTGAPVKDTSWDVAGVHDSDAQSTFTHAHLRGDFFNGFRGSATSGMNMVLNFDHSTIAGVLSSSTAKHRVSTIDSSNYQQLDEVDNHAGQAVNNGTIVDLDDAAWTVTGTSYLSKLTVGHGSRVLGAHGKQVTMTVDGVRTPIDAGKTYTGNVVISLS
;
A
#
# COMPACT_ATOMS: atom_id res chain seq x y z
N MET A 1 -58.33 -26.77 56.76
CA MET A 1 -57.31 -26.84 57.84
C MET A 1 -55.93 -26.65 57.24
N SER A 2 -55.12 -25.82 57.90
CA SER A 2 -53.65 -25.73 57.90
C SER A 2 -52.89 -25.21 56.66
N HIS A 3 -52.37 -24.00 56.87
CA HIS A 3 -51.20 -23.31 56.33
C HIS A 3 -50.00 -24.14 55.81
N ARG A 4 -49.29 -23.63 54.78
CA ARG A 4 -48.07 -22.79 54.95
C ARG A 4 -47.56 -22.22 53.62
N ARG A 5 -47.23 -20.91 53.65
CA ARG A 5 -46.46 -20.16 52.65
C ARG A 5 -44.97 -20.54 52.74
N MET A 6 -44.27 -20.51 51.61
CA MET A 6 -42.83 -20.24 51.56
C MET A 6 -42.52 -19.26 50.41
N ILE A 7 -41.74 -18.26 50.76
CA ILE A 7 -41.21 -17.13 49.97
C ILE A 7 -39.80 -17.51 49.49
N ALA A 8 -39.38 -17.06 48.29
CA ALA A 8 -38.01 -16.68 47.88
C ALA A 8 -37.80 -17.00 46.38
N LEU A 9 -37.06 -16.26 45.54
CA LEU A 9 -36.35 -14.98 45.62
C LEU A 9 -36.20 -14.53 44.15
N ALA A 10 -36.49 -13.28 43.81
CA ALA A 10 -36.25 -12.74 42.47
C ALA A 10 -34.76 -12.39 42.30
N PRO A 11 -34.14 -12.61 41.13
CA PRO A 11 -32.78 -12.16 40.88
C PRO A 11 -32.75 -10.64 40.72
N VAL A 12 -31.96 -9.99 41.56
CA VAL A 12 -31.65 -8.56 41.48
C VAL A 12 -30.88 -8.30 40.19
N ALA A 13 -31.48 -7.53 39.29
CA ALA A 13 -30.81 -6.99 38.12
C ALA A 13 -29.71 -6.01 38.57
N ALA A 14 -28.45 -6.37 38.31
CA ALA A 14 -27.33 -5.45 38.46
C ALA A 14 -27.43 -4.37 37.36
N LEU A 15 -27.90 -3.18 37.74
CA LEU A 15 -27.81 -1.99 36.92
C LEU A 15 -26.31 -1.66 36.71
N ALA A 16 -25.82 -1.87 35.49
CA ALA A 16 -24.51 -1.39 35.09
C ALA A 16 -24.54 0.15 35.05
N LEU A 17 -23.96 0.78 36.07
CA LEU A 17 -23.74 2.22 36.12
C LEU A 17 -22.81 2.63 34.97
N ALA A 18 -23.36 3.37 34.01
CA ALA A 18 -22.58 4.10 33.02
C ALA A 18 -21.75 5.15 33.74
N THR A 19 -20.45 4.92 33.90
CA THR A 19 -19.51 5.95 34.33
C THR A 19 -19.34 6.95 33.19
N CYS A 20 -20.15 8.01 33.21
CA CYS A 20 -19.75 9.25 32.56
C CYS A 20 -18.46 9.71 33.24
N VAL A 21 -17.37 9.78 32.48
CA VAL A 21 -16.18 10.52 32.91
C VAL A 21 -16.61 11.99 32.98
N GLN A 22 -17.08 12.42 34.15
CA GLN A 22 -17.16 13.83 34.47
C GLN A 22 -15.74 14.33 34.78
N PRO A 23 -15.40 15.57 34.40
CA PRO A 23 -14.10 16.14 34.72
C PRO A 23 -13.98 16.25 36.26
N GLY A 24 -13.09 15.45 36.83
CA GLY A 24 -12.77 15.48 38.26
C GLY A 24 -12.16 16.81 38.68
N ALA A 25 -12.62 17.26 39.86
CA ALA A 25 -12.07 18.23 40.82
C ALA A 25 -11.13 19.36 40.34
N SER A 26 -11.59 20.59 40.58
CA SER A 26 -10.92 21.91 40.57
C SER A 26 -9.37 21.88 40.60
N ALA A 27 -8.76 21.93 39.42
CA ALA A 27 -7.37 22.35 39.25
C ALA A 27 -7.27 23.87 39.47
N ALA A 28 -6.22 24.33 40.15
CA ALA A 28 -5.94 25.75 40.38
C ALA A 28 -5.88 26.49 39.03
N THR A 29 -6.82 27.40 38.83
CA THR A 29 -6.90 28.26 37.64
C THR A 29 -6.01 29.46 37.86
N ASP A 30 -4.74 29.38 37.46
CA ASP A 30 -4.05 30.60 37.04
C ASP A 30 -4.55 30.91 35.63
N PRO A 31 -5.33 31.98 35.40
CA PRO A 31 -5.91 32.25 34.08
C PRO A 31 -4.82 32.47 33.02
N ASP A 32 -3.65 32.98 33.39
CA ASP A 32 -2.60 33.34 32.46
C ASP A 32 -1.24 32.83 32.96
N LYS A 33 -0.47 32.16 32.10
CA LYS A 33 0.92 31.77 32.40
C LYS A 33 1.86 32.37 31.36
N THR A 34 2.97 32.93 31.83
CA THR A 34 4.12 33.27 30.98
C THR A 34 5.32 32.46 31.47
N VAL A 35 6.06 31.88 30.53
CA VAL A 35 7.35 31.23 30.77
C VAL A 35 8.39 32.07 30.05
N HIS A 36 9.26 32.72 30.81
CA HIS A 36 10.20 33.69 30.26
C HIS A 36 11.38 33.01 29.58
N SER A 37 12.05 33.74 28.69
CA SER A 37 13.24 33.26 27.99
C SER A 37 14.28 32.75 29.00
N GLY A 38 14.76 31.51 28.79
CA GLY A 38 15.72 30.85 29.68
C GLY A 38 15.09 30.11 30.87
N ASP A 39 13.80 30.34 31.16
CA ASP A 39 13.09 29.59 32.19
C ASP A 39 12.66 28.21 31.67
N THR A 40 12.61 27.25 32.60
CA THR A 40 11.95 25.97 32.38
C THR A 40 10.75 25.85 33.32
N TRP A 41 9.58 25.56 32.75
CA TRP A 41 8.41 25.20 33.52
C TRP A 41 8.10 23.71 33.37
N THR A 42 8.32 22.95 34.45
CA THR A 42 7.86 21.57 34.56
C THR A 42 6.41 21.54 35.01
N VAL A 43 5.52 21.07 34.15
CA VAL A 43 4.09 20.90 34.42
C VAL A 43 3.89 19.55 35.10
N THR A 44 3.79 19.51 36.42
CA THR A 44 3.74 18.27 37.21
C THR A 44 2.36 17.63 37.31
N SER A 45 1.32 18.30 36.83
CA SER A 45 -0.05 17.78 36.76
C SER A 45 -0.84 18.54 35.70
N THR A 46 -1.94 17.96 35.22
CA THR A 46 -2.76 18.61 34.19
C THR A 46 -3.30 19.95 34.67
N VAL A 47 -2.98 21.03 33.96
CA VAL A 47 -3.42 22.41 34.28
C VAL A 47 -4.31 23.00 33.20
N ARG A 48 -5.16 23.95 33.59
CA ARG A 48 -6.05 24.69 32.70
C ARG A 48 -5.73 26.18 32.78
N LEU A 49 -5.60 26.82 31.61
CA LEU A 49 -5.29 28.24 31.46
C LEU A 49 -6.25 28.88 30.45
N HIS A 50 -6.30 30.20 30.42
CA HIS A 50 -6.90 31.02 29.35
C HIS A 50 -5.87 31.57 28.37
N ARG A 51 -4.65 31.79 28.86
CA ARG A 51 -3.51 32.24 28.07
C ARG A 51 -2.22 31.56 28.52
N LEU A 52 -1.42 31.15 27.55
CA LEU A 52 -0.05 30.67 27.77
C LEU A 52 0.88 31.43 26.83
N THR A 53 1.89 32.09 27.38
CA THR A 53 2.96 32.71 26.61
C THR A 53 4.25 31.94 26.89
N ILE A 54 4.83 31.34 25.85
CA ILE A 54 6.16 30.70 25.89
C ILE A 54 7.08 31.64 25.13
N GLU A 55 7.99 32.32 25.83
CA GLU A 55 8.96 33.19 25.16
C GLU A 55 10.00 32.37 24.39
N PRO A 56 10.62 32.91 23.32
CA PRO A 56 11.74 32.25 22.67
C PRO A 56 12.83 31.86 23.68
N GLY A 57 13.32 30.62 23.62
CA GLY A 57 14.31 30.09 24.57
C GLY A 57 13.74 29.60 25.91
N ALA A 58 12.44 29.72 26.15
CA ALA A 58 11.76 29.08 27.28
C ALA A 58 11.50 27.59 26.99
N THR A 59 11.43 26.77 28.03
CA THR A 59 11.08 25.34 27.94
C THR A 59 9.85 25.02 28.78
N VAL A 60 8.91 24.27 28.22
CA VAL A 60 7.76 23.72 28.96
C VAL A 60 7.76 22.21 28.79
N THR A 61 7.84 21.47 29.90
CA THR A 61 8.05 20.01 29.89
C THR A 61 7.15 19.31 30.90
N ALA A 62 6.98 18.00 30.73
CA ALA A 62 6.47 17.11 31.78
C ALA A 62 7.63 16.54 32.63
N PRO A 63 7.33 15.98 33.83
CA PRO A 63 8.23 15.12 34.57
C PRO A 63 8.77 13.92 33.76
N SER A 64 9.87 13.35 34.24
CA SER A 64 10.44 12.12 33.65
C SER A 64 9.43 10.97 33.72
N GLY A 65 9.29 10.22 32.62
CA GLY A 65 8.31 9.14 32.49
C GLY A 65 6.90 9.60 32.08
N GLU A 66 6.72 10.90 31.88
CA GLU A 66 5.46 11.49 31.41
C GLU A 66 5.69 12.25 30.08
N SER A 67 4.59 12.52 29.39
CA SER A 67 4.50 13.31 28.17
C SER A 67 3.62 14.52 28.42
N LEU A 68 3.93 15.63 27.72
CA LEU A 68 3.15 16.85 27.79
C LEU A 68 2.45 17.10 26.46
N THR A 69 1.15 17.38 26.51
CA THR A 69 0.38 17.81 25.33
C THR A 69 -0.37 19.09 25.60
N LEU A 70 -0.17 20.08 24.72
CA LEU A 70 -0.92 21.33 24.72
C LEU A 70 -2.15 21.20 23.82
N THR A 71 -3.32 21.45 24.40
CA THR A 71 -4.56 21.66 23.63
C THR A 71 -5.07 23.07 23.81
N VAL A 72 -5.62 23.64 22.74
CA VAL A 72 -6.31 24.94 22.74
C VAL A 72 -7.70 24.74 22.14
N ASN A 73 -8.75 24.98 22.92
CA ASN A 73 -10.14 24.69 22.53
C ASN A 73 -10.33 23.22 22.08
N GLY A 74 -9.58 22.32 22.73
CA GLY A 74 -9.55 20.88 22.44
C GLY A 74 -8.86 20.46 21.14
N VAL A 75 -8.10 21.35 20.51
CA VAL A 75 -7.22 21.02 19.37
C VAL A 75 -5.80 20.86 19.91
N ASP A 76 -5.16 19.69 19.71
CA ASP A 76 -3.73 19.52 19.97
C ASP A 76 -2.91 20.47 19.08
N THR A 77 -1.98 21.22 19.65
CA THR A 77 -1.23 22.25 18.91
C THR A 77 0.10 22.57 19.57
N GLY A 78 0.98 23.24 18.82
CA GLY A 78 2.19 23.86 19.35
C GLY A 78 3.37 22.91 19.51
N ALA A 79 3.18 21.59 19.45
CA ALA A 79 4.29 20.64 19.39
C ALA A 79 4.90 20.58 17.97
N ALA A 80 6.22 20.59 17.88
CA ALA A 80 6.98 20.33 16.65
C ALA A 80 8.25 19.52 16.95
N LEU A 81 8.72 18.74 15.98
CA LEU A 81 9.98 18.00 16.04
C LEU A 81 11.14 18.95 16.30
N THR A 82 12.03 18.54 17.18
CA THR A 82 13.19 19.37 17.59
C THR A 82 14.34 19.34 16.58
N LYS A 83 14.37 18.33 15.71
CA LYS A 83 15.37 18.15 14.65
C LYS A 83 14.88 17.17 13.58
N THR A 84 15.35 17.32 12.36
CA THR A 84 15.11 16.39 11.25
C THR A 84 15.68 15.01 11.58
N GLY A 85 14.89 13.96 11.31
CA GLY A 85 15.21 12.58 11.69
C GLY A 85 15.16 12.30 13.20
N GLY A 86 14.93 13.29 14.06
CA GLY A 86 14.70 13.10 15.50
C GLY A 86 13.32 12.53 15.81
N THR A 87 13.08 12.19 17.07
CA THR A 87 11.78 11.67 17.54
C THR A 87 11.12 12.56 18.59
N ASP A 88 11.89 13.45 19.23
CA ASP A 88 11.37 14.32 20.28
C ASP A 88 10.67 15.54 19.71
N THR A 89 9.49 15.84 20.24
CA THR A 89 8.76 17.08 19.99
C THR A 89 8.87 18.04 21.19
N ALA A 90 8.82 19.35 20.92
CA ALA A 90 8.80 20.39 21.94
C ALA A 90 7.68 21.41 21.67
N LEU A 91 7.10 21.96 22.73
CA LEU A 91 6.14 23.07 22.63
C LEU A 91 6.87 24.32 22.12
N GLN A 92 6.42 24.85 20.99
CA GLN A 92 7.03 25.98 20.33
C GLN A 92 6.74 27.29 21.06
N PRO A 93 7.69 28.24 21.06
CA PRO A 93 7.46 29.61 21.51
C PRO A 93 6.24 30.24 20.84
N GLY A 94 5.50 31.05 21.59
CA GLY A 94 4.30 31.71 21.09
C GLY A 94 3.33 32.09 22.19
N THR A 95 2.27 32.79 21.80
CA THR A 95 1.13 33.09 22.69
C THR A 95 -0.08 32.29 22.25
N TYR A 96 -0.51 31.38 23.10
CA TYR A 96 -1.70 30.56 22.95
C TYR A 96 -2.86 31.19 23.73
N ARG A 97 -4.08 31.17 23.18
CA ARG A 97 -5.27 31.79 23.78
C ARG A 97 -6.51 30.95 23.55
N GLY A 98 -7.35 30.80 24.57
CA GLY A 98 -8.60 30.03 24.51
C GLY A 98 -8.77 29.14 25.74
N ALA A 99 -9.54 28.06 25.64
CA ALA A 99 -9.54 27.03 26.66
C ALA A 99 -8.27 26.17 26.52
N ILE A 100 -7.24 26.52 27.28
CA ILE A 100 -5.94 25.84 27.24
C ILE A 100 -5.95 24.71 28.26
N VAL A 101 -5.49 23.54 27.84
CA VAL A 101 -5.17 22.43 28.75
C VAL A 101 -3.79 21.91 28.40
N LEU A 102 -2.90 21.92 29.38
CA LEU A 102 -1.63 21.20 29.33
C LEU A 102 -1.85 19.86 30.01
N THR A 103 -2.02 18.80 29.22
CA THR A 103 -2.24 17.45 29.74
C THR A 103 -0.91 16.76 29.96
N VAL A 104 -0.71 16.32 31.21
CA VAL A 104 0.38 15.44 31.61
C VAL A 104 -0.16 14.01 31.56
N ALA A 105 0.46 13.16 30.74
CA ALA A 105 0.06 11.77 30.54
C ALA A 105 1.26 10.84 30.68
N ASP A 106 1.06 9.59 31.11
CA ASP A 106 2.11 8.57 31.15
C ASP A 106 2.79 8.46 29.77
N ALA A 107 4.12 8.33 29.77
CA ALA A 107 4.86 8.19 28.52
C ALA A 107 4.52 6.86 27.81
N ASN A 108 4.42 6.92 26.48
CA ASN A 108 4.24 5.76 25.61
C ASN A 108 5.42 5.64 24.63
N PRO A 109 6.60 5.16 25.09
CA PRO A 109 7.76 4.98 24.22
C PRO A 109 7.61 3.72 23.36
N VAL A 110 7.81 3.86 22.05
CA VAL A 110 7.87 2.73 21.10
C VAL A 110 9.28 2.65 20.54
N ALA A 111 9.98 1.54 20.73
CA ALA A 111 11.34 1.35 20.24
C ALA A 111 11.34 0.63 18.88
N TRP A 112 12.08 1.15 17.91
CA TRP A 112 12.25 0.53 16.60
C TRP A 112 13.49 1.07 15.87
N GLN A 113 14.26 0.16 15.26
CA GLN A 113 15.51 0.46 14.54
C GLN A 113 16.47 1.42 15.27
N GLY A 114 16.67 1.20 16.58
CA GLY A 114 17.59 2.00 17.40
C GLY A 114 17.07 3.38 17.82
N LEU A 115 15.85 3.75 17.43
CA LEU A 115 15.15 4.95 17.88
C LEU A 115 14.03 4.61 18.88
N THR A 116 13.68 5.60 19.69
CA THR A 116 12.52 5.55 20.59
C THR A 116 11.58 6.69 20.25
N PHE A 117 10.34 6.35 19.91
CA PHE A 117 9.29 7.28 19.50
C PHE A 117 8.36 7.57 20.69
N PRO A 118 8.29 8.82 21.20
CA PRO A 118 7.48 9.17 22.35
C PRO A 118 6.05 9.54 21.91
N PHE A 119 5.17 8.53 21.85
CA PHE A 119 3.81 8.72 21.38
C PHE A 119 2.99 9.65 22.29
N ARG A 120 2.25 10.57 21.66
CA ARG A 120 1.21 11.39 22.27
C ARG A 120 -0.11 11.03 21.60
N GLN A 121 -1.12 10.66 22.38
CA GLN A 121 -2.39 10.16 21.83
C GLN A 121 -3.61 10.72 22.54
N ALA A 122 -4.67 11.03 21.79
CA ALA A 122 -5.95 11.39 22.39
C ALA A 122 -6.54 10.21 23.18
N LEU A 123 -6.45 8.99 22.63
CA LEU A 123 -6.93 7.77 23.25
C LEU A 123 -5.83 6.69 23.22
N TYR A 124 -5.44 6.21 24.41
CA TYR A 124 -4.66 4.98 24.57
C TYR A 124 -5.55 3.84 25.06
N VAL A 125 -5.52 2.71 24.37
CA VAL A 125 -6.33 1.52 24.70
C VAL A 125 -5.40 0.33 24.93
N GLY A 126 -5.24 -0.04 26.20
CA GLY A 126 -4.46 -1.20 26.62
C GLY A 126 -5.33 -2.42 26.96
N ALA A 127 -4.73 -3.47 27.50
CA ALA A 127 -5.42 -4.72 27.85
C ALA A 127 -6.65 -4.55 28.78
N ALA A 128 -6.71 -3.48 29.59
CA ALA A 128 -7.85 -3.13 30.45
C ALA A 128 -8.92 -2.25 29.77
N GLY A 129 -8.73 -1.93 28.48
CA GLY A 129 -9.50 -0.95 27.72
C GLY A 129 -8.84 0.43 27.75
N LEU A 130 -9.63 1.48 27.55
CA LEU A 130 -9.18 2.87 27.61
C LEU A 130 -8.42 3.18 28.92
N GLN A 131 -7.22 3.73 28.81
CA GLN A 131 -6.38 4.14 29.93
C GLN A 131 -6.26 5.66 29.99
N ALA A 132 -6.92 6.27 30.96
CA ALA A 132 -6.97 7.74 31.08
C ALA A 132 -5.59 8.36 31.36
N GLY A 133 -4.74 7.69 32.16
CA GLY A 133 -3.40 8.17 32.50
C GLY A 133 -2.48 8.31 31.29
N SER A 134 -2.60 7.44 30.30
CA SER A 134 -1.81 7.46 29.06
C SER A 134 -2.54 8.14 27.89
N SER A 135 -3.65 8.83 28.14
CA SER A 135 -4.47 9.50 27.12
C SER A 135 -4.41 11.02 27.25
N VAL A 136 -4.81 11.73 26.19
CA VAL A 136 -5.07 13.18 26.22
C VAL A 136 -6.57 13.44 26.02
N PRO A 137 -7.41 13.31 27.07
CA PRO A 137 -8.87 13.47 26.96
C PRO A 137 -9.27 14.87 26.47
N ALA A 138 -8.46 15.89 26.75
CA ALA A 138 -8.71 17.26 26.32
C ALA A 138 -8.75 17.41 24.78
N ALA A 139 -8.11 16.49 24.04
CA ALA A 139 -8.11 16.49 22.57
C ALA A 139 -9.39 15.86 21.96
N VAL A 140 -10.27 15.26 22.77
CA VAL A 140 -11.55 14.71 22.34
C VAL A 140 -12.63 15.78 22.48
N GLN A 141 -13.00 16.41 21.36
CA GLN A 141 -13.86 17.60 21.36
C GLN A 141 -15.36 17.29 21.43
N ALA A 142 -15.75 16.05 21.09
CA ALA A 142 -17.13 15.62 21.02
C ALA A 142 -17.25 14.10 21.17
N GLY A 143 -18.48 13.61 21.24
CA GLY A 143 -18.79 12.18 21.21
C GLY A 143 -18.73 11.50 22.57
N ARG A 144 -18.76 10.17 22.54
CA ARG A 144 -18.72 9.33 23.73
C ARG A 144 -17.56 8.35 23.63
N VAL A 145 -16.71 8.36 24.65
CA VAL A 145 -15.63 7.40 24.80
C VAL A 145 -15.99 6.41 25.91
N ARG A 146 -15.76 5.12 25.67
CA ARG A 146 -15.94 4.00 26.59
C ARG A 146 -14.68 3.16 26.62
N SER A 147 -14.61 2.23 27.58
CA SER A 147 -13.48 1.31 27.76
C SER A 147 -13.09 0.56 26.47
N ARG A 148 -14.06 0.15 25.64
CA ARG A 148 -13.82 -0.65 24.42
C ARG A 148 -14.39 -0.04 23.13
N SER A 149 -14.91 1.18 23.21
CA SER A 149 -15.46 1.84 22.02
C SER A 149 -15.50 3.36 22.16
N ALA A 150 -15.45 4.04 21.03
CA ALA A 150 -15.77 5.45 20.92
C ALA A 150 -16.77 5.67 19.78
N ASP A 151 -17.68 6.62 19.97
CA ASP A 151 -18.77 6.90 19.03
C ASP A 151 -19.00 8.41 18.92
N GLY A 152 -19.00 8.91 17.68
CA GLY A 152 -19.26 10.31 17.38
C GLY A 152 -18.13 11.25 17.79
N ILE A 153 -16.89 10.77 17.96
CA ILE A 153 -15.80 11.63 18.45
C ILE A 153 -15.25 12.55 17.37
N LEU A 154 -14.75 13.70 17.80
CA LEU A 154 -13.99 14.63 16.99
C LEU A 154 -12.62 14.84 17.61
N VAL A 155 -11.56 14.54 16.86
CA VAL A 155 -10.16 14.82 17.24
C VAL A 155 -9.53 15.69 16.15
N ARG A 156 -8.89 16.78 16.57
CA ARG A 156 -8.16 17.69 15.69
C ARG A 156 -6.78 17.97 16.25
N SER A 157 -5.78 18.00 15.38
CA SER A 157 -4.42 18.40 15.72
C SER A 157 -3.82 19.31 14.65
N THR A 158 -3.07 20.31 15.10
CA THR A 158 -2.12 21.12 14.32
C THR A 158 -0.68 20.96 14.81
N GLY A 159 -0.46 20.12 15.83
CA GLY A 159 0.87 19.77 16.36
C GLY A 159 1.44 18.54 15.64
N GLU A 160 2.76 18.42 15.60
CA GLU A 160 3.43 17.26 14.99
C GLU A 160 3.33 16.02 15.86
N ASP A 161 3.36 14.83 15.25
CA ASP A 161 3.45 13.54 15.96
C ASP A 161 2.38 13.25 17.03
N PHE A 162 1.12 13.54 16.72
CA PHE A 162 -0.01 13.24 17.58
C PHE A 162 -0.94 12.21 16.95
N ASN A 163 -1.36 11.22 17.74
CA ASN A 163 -2.29 10.17 17.33
C ASN A 163 -3.69 10.42 17.88
N ALA A 164 -4.74 10.09 17.11
CA ALA A 164 -6.10 10.11 17.65
C ALA A 164 -6.40 8.84 18.47
N LEU A 165 -5.90 7.68 18.02
CA LEU A 165 -6.05 6.39 18.70
C LEU A 165 -4.77 5.58 18.61
N TYR A 166 -4.29 5.09 19.75
CA TYR A 166 -3.28 4.05 19.85
C TYR A 166 -3.88 2.86 20.61
N ALA A 167 -4.07 1.73 19.93
CA ALA A 167 -4.75 0.57 20.49
C ALA A 167 -3.86 -0.68 20.45
N THR A 168 -3.65 -1.27 21.63
CA THR A 168 -2.94 -2.54 21.83
C THR A 168 -3.89 -3.67 22.25
N SER A 169 -5.20 -3.47 22.06
CA SER A 169 -6.26 -4.44 22.34
C SER A 169 -7.56 -4.02 21.66
N ASP A 170 -8.59 -4.86 21.75
CA ASP A 170 -9.86 -4.64 21.05
C ASP A 170 -10.49 -3.27 21.29
N TYR A 171 -10.82 -2.61 20.19
CA TYR A 171 -11.49 -1.31 20.21
C TYR A 171 -12.35 -1.05 18.97
N SER A 172 -13.49 -0.38 19.16
CA SER A 172 -14.37 0.03 18.06
C SER A 172 -14.54 1.55 18.03
N LEU A 173 -14.15 2.18 16.94
CA LEU A 173 -14.36 3.60 16.67
C LEU A 173 -15.47 3.78 15.63
N ARG A 174 -16.53 4.52 15.97
CA ARG A 174 -17.72 4.66 15.13
C ARG A 174 -18.12 6.11 14.89
N ASN A 175 -18.67 6.41 13.72
CA ASN A 175 -19.28 7.72 13.40
C ASN A 175 -18.36 8.92 13.70
N SER A 176 -17.04 8.74 13.60
CA SER A 176 -16.06 9.66 14.17
C SER A 176 -15.32 10.45 13.09
N ARG A 177 -14.78 11.60 13.47
CA ARG A 177 -14.03 12.50 12.58
C ARG A 177 -12.66 12.78 13.16
N ILE A 178 -11.61 12.56 12.38
CA ILE A 178 -10.22 12.85 12.76
C ILE A 178 -9.62 13.77 11.70
N ARG A 179 -8.97 14.85 12.14
CA ARG A 179 -8.25 15.77 11.24
C ARG A 179 -6.92 16.18 11.82
N LEU A 180 -5.83 15.67 11.25
CA LEU A 180 -4.47 15.99 11.69
C LEU A 180 -3.76 16.81 10.61
N ASN A 181 -3.27 17.99 10.96
CA ASN A 181 -2.52 18.88 10.08
C ASN A 181 -1.13 19.14 10.71
N GLY A 182 -0.07 19.09 9.91
CA GLY A 182 1.32 19.07 10.37
C GLY A 182 1.94 17.70 10.16
N ASN A 183 3.24 17.54 10.38
CA ASN A 183 3.93 16.30 10.04
C ASN A 183 3.72 15.21 11.11
N GLY A 184 3.54 13.98 10.66
CA GLY A 184 3.95 12.80 11.43
C GLY A 184 5.44 12.57 11.25
N ARG A 185 5.93 11.45 11.78
CA ARG A 185 7.37 11.15 11.76
C ARG A 185 7.71 9.77 11.27
N SER A 186 6.89 8.77 11.53
CA SER A 186 7.18 7.42 11.05
C SER A 186 5.93 6.56 11.00
N ASP A 187 5.48 6.27 9.79
CA ASP A 187 4.40 5.32 9.58
C ASP A 187 4.86 3.86 9.68
N PHE A 188 6.16 3.59 9.83
CA PHE A 188 6.75 2.28 10.19
C PHE A 188 6.56 1.89 11.67
N VAL A 189 6.13 2.83 12.51
CA VAL A 189 5.67 2.54 13.87
C VAL A 189 4.29 3.16 14.16
N GLY A 190 3.78 3.97 13.23
CA GLY A 190 2.54 4.73 13.40
C GLY A 190 2.71 5.98 14.25
N TYR A 191 3.89 6.56 14.36
CA TYR A 191 4.12 7.79 15.13
C TYR A 191 3.61 9.01 14.35
N GLY A 192 2.55 9.64 14.88
CA GLY A 192 1.85 10.74 14.23
C GLY A 192 0.73 10.33 13.26
N THR A 193 0.39 9.03 13.16
CA THR A 193 -0.76 8.56 12.36
C THR A 193 -2.09 8.79 13.09
N ALA A 194 -3.20 8.84 12.37
CA ALA A 194 -4.50 9.00 13.04
C ALA A 194 -4.88 7.79 13.92
N VAL A 195 -4.71 6.56 13.42
CA VAL A 195 -5.00 5.34 14.19
C VAL A 195 -3.85 4.34 14.08
N THR A 196 -3.31 3.93 15.23
CA THR A 196 -2.38 2.80 15.33
C THR A 196 -3.08 1.61 15.98
N SER A 197 -3.09 0.47 15.31
CA SER A 197 -3.52 -0.83 15.83
C SER A 197 -2.31 -1.73 15.95
N THR A 198 -2.06 -2.31 17.12
CA THR A 198 -0.88 -3.16 17.35
C THR A 198 -1.12 -4.33 18.30
N GLY A 199 -0.30 -5.37 18.16
CA GLY A 199 -0.24 -6.51 19.08
C GLY A 199 -1.10 -7.69 18.64
N THR A 200 -0.57 -8.90 18.87
CA THR A 200 -1.23 -10.15 18.55
C THR A 200 -2.56 -10.28 19.29
N GLY A 201 -3.61 -10.62 18.55
CA GLY A 201 -4.96 -10.77 19.10
C GLY A 201 -5.71 -9.46 19.29
N THR A 202 -5.10 -8.31 18.99
CA THR A 202 -5.78 -7.01 18.96
C THR A 202 -6.69 -6.91 17.75
N ARG A 203 -7.95 -6.56 17.96
CA ARG A 203 -8.90 -6.27 16.90
C ARG A 203 -9.43 -4.83 16.96
N VAL A 204 -9.12 -4.02 15.96
CA VAL A 204 -9.65 -2.65 15.83
C VAL A 204 -10.70 -2.57 14.72
N VAL A 205 -11.86 -1.98 15.02
CA VAL A 205 -12.94 -1.72 14.04
C VAL A 205 -13.12 -0.22 13.87
N LEU A 206 -12.96 0.29 12.64
CA LEU A 206 -13.34 1.63 12.24
C LEU A 206 -14.61 1.54 11.39
N ASP A 207 -15.72 2.13 11.83
CA ASP A 207 -17.01 2.06 11.13
C ASP A 207 -17.64 3.45 10.99
N HIS A 208 -17.90 3.89 9.76
CA HIS A 208 -18.35 5.27 9.48
C HIS A 208 -17.37 6.34 10.03
N VAL A 209 -16.07 6.11 9.88
CA VAL A 209 -15.03 7.07 10.31
C VAL A 209 -14.59 7.92 9.11
N ASN A 210 -14.40 9.22 9.34
CA ASN A 210 -13.82 10.15 8.39
C ASN A 210 -12.47 10.64 8.90
N ILE A 211 -11.39 10.28 8.22
CA ILE A 211 -10.03 10.75 8.50
C ILE A 211 -9.59 11.66 7.35
N ALA A 212 -9.18 12.88 7.68
CA ALA A 212 -8.66 13.85 6.71
C ALA A 212 -7.37 14.49 7.25
N ASN A 213 -6.24 13.93 6.84
CA ASN A 213 -4.92 14.31 7.30
C ASN A 213 -4.12 15.06 6.21
N HIS A 214 -3.18 15.89 6.65
CA HIS A 214 -2.28 16.64 5.79
C HIS A 214 -0.92 16.82 6.49
N GLY A 215 0.14 16.29 5.88
CA GLY A 215 1.48 16.29 6.46
C GLY A 215 2.32 15.11 5.98
N THR A 216 3.64 15.25 6.09
CA THR A 216 4.62 14.17 5.87
C THR A 216 4.37 13.05 6.87
N ASP A 217 4.41 11.78 6.44
CA ASP A 217 4.14 10.59 7.25
C ASP A 217 2.83 10.65 8.08
N ARG A 218 1.90 11.53 7.71
CA ARG A 218 0.64 11.74 8.45
C ARG A 218 -0.43 10.76 7.98
N SER A 219 -0.11 9.48 8.10
CA SER A 219 -0.95 8.38 7.62
C SER A 219 -2.32 8.36 8.30
N ALA A 220 -3.30 7.74 7.65
CA ALA A 220 -4.63 7.58 8.23
C ALA A 220 -4.64 6.43 9.24
N VAL A 221 -4.05 5.29 8.86
CA VAL A 221 -3.99 4.11 9.71
C VAL A 221 -2.66 3.40 9.58
N VAL A 222 -2.16 2.87 10.70
CA VAL A 222 -1.08 1.89 10.73
C VAL A 222 -1.55 0.68 11.53
N ALA A 223 -1.43 -0.50 10.94
CA ALA A 223 -1.66 -1.76 11.63
C ALA A 223 -0.32 -2.50 11.74
N THR A 224 0.03 -2.98 12.92
CA THR A 224 1.30 -3.67 13.15
C THR A 224 1.19 -4.79 14.17
N GLY A 225 2.30 -5.52 14.37
CA GLY A 225 2.50 -6.46 15.46
C GLY A 225 1.48 -7.60 15.54
N GLY A 226 0.94 -8.08 14.41
CA GLY A 226 -0.02 -9.18 14.36
C GLY A 226 -1.46 -8.78 14.68
N SER A 227 -1.79 -7.48 14.66
CA SER A 227 -3.15 -7.01 14.89
C SER A 227 -4.08 -7.23 13.70
N ASN A 228 -5.41 -7.14 13.92
CA ASN A 228 -6.44 -7.23 12.89
C ASN A 228 -7.27 -5.94 12.83
N LEU A 229 -7.01 -5.12 11.82
CA LEU A 229 -7.74 -3.89 11.53
C LEU A 229 -8.89 -4.16 10.55
N VAL A 230 -10.08 -3.66 10.87
CA VAL A 230 -11.22 -3.69 9.94
C VAL A 230 -11.81 -2.29 9.80
N VAL A 231 -11.86 -1.78 8.58
CA VAL A 231 -12.34 -0.45 8.21
C VAL A 231 -13.56 -0.61 7.32
N GLU A 232 -14.70 -0.09 7.75
CA GLU A 232 -15.99 -0.27 7.09
C GLU A 232 -16.69 1.07 6.88
N ASN A 233 -17.32 1.26 5.73
CA ASN A 233 -18.18 2.41 5.44
C ASN A 233 -17.50 3.77 5.70
N SER A 234 -16.19 3.84 5.52
CA SER A 234 -15.35 4.94 6.01
C SER A 234 -14.76 5.75 4.85
N GLN A 235 -14.17 6.89 5.19
CA GLN A 235 -13.45 7.75 4.24
C GLN A 235 -12.10 8.14 4.85
N LEU A 236 -11.02 7.73 4.20
CA LEU A 236 -9.65 8.03 4.59
C LEU A 236 -9.02 8.91 3.50
N SER A 237 -8.55 10.09 3.87
CA SER A 237 -7.89 11.02 2.96
C SER A 237 -6.62 11.54 3.61
N VAL A 238 -5.50 11.34 2.95
CA VAL A 238 -4.20 11.89 3.34
C VAL A 238 -3.66 12.76 2.21
N ARG A 239 -2.83 13.74 2.57
CA ARG A 239 -2.20 14.66 1.62
C ARG A 239 -0.78 14.92 2.07
N ASP A 240 0.11 15.02 1.09
CA ASP A 240 1.53 15.26 1.30
C ASP A 240 1.74 16.53 2.13
N GLY A 241 2.75 16.51 2.99
CA GLY A 241 3.23 17.67 3.73
C GLY A 241 4.45 18.31 3.09
N VAL A 242 5.07 19.19 3.86
CA VAL A 242 6.36 19.79 3.52
C VAL A 242 7.43 19.03 4.31
N LEU A 243 8.38 18.42 3.58
CA LEU A 243 9.56 17.80 4.18
C LEU A 243 10.42 18.88 4.87
N PRO A 244 11.11 18.55 5.97
CA PRO A 244 12.10 19.45 6.55
C PRO A 244 13.15 19.87 5.51
N SER A 245 13.64 21.12 5.57
CA SER A 245 14.51 21.67 4.52
C SER A 245 15.88 20.98 4.42
N ASP A 246 16.34 20.39 5.51
CA ASP A 246 17.57 19.61 5.63
C ASP A 246 17.32 18.09 5.53
N TYR A 247 16.09 17.67 5.20
CA TYR A 247 15.77 16.28 4.94
C TYR A 247 16.48 15.78 3.68
N GLN A 248 17.09 14.59 3.79
CA GLN A 248 17.70 13.89 2.68
C GLN A 248 16.91 12.63 2.40
N SER A 249 16.36 12.53 1.18
CA SER A 249 15.59 11.35 0.75
C SER A 249 16.43 10.07 0.87
N THR A 250 15.83 9.04 1.45
CA THR A 250 16.51 7.81 1.88
C THR A 250 15.54 6.63 1.93
N VAL A 251 16.07 5.41 1.91
CA VAL A 251 15.35 4.16 2.22
C VAL A 251 15.72 3.60 3.60
N ASP A 252 16.46 4.35 4.41
CA ASP A 252 16.64 4.01 5.82
C ASP A 252 15.32 4.19 6.55
N LEU A 253 14.65 3.08 6.83
CA LEU A 253 13.27 3.07 7.32
C LEU A 253 13.13 3.80 8.68
N ALA A 254 14.22 3.91 9.48
CA ALA A 254 14.24 4.67 10.73
C ALA A 254 13.95 6.18 10.54
N VAL A 255 14.32 6.72 9.38
CA VAL A 255 14.26 8.16 9.07
C VAL A 255 13.58 8.47 7.73
N MET A 256 13.13 7.45 6.99
CA MET A 256 12.42 7.59 5.73
C MET A 256 11.12 8.37 5.89
N GLN A 257 10.90 9.36 5.03
CA GLN A 257 9.73 10.23 5.04
C GLN A 257 9.17 10.51 3.63
N ASP A 258 9.80 10.02 2.57
CA ASP A 258 9.32 10.16 1.20
C ASP A 258 9.46 8.87 0.38
N ALA A 259 8.66 8.78 -0.67
CA ALA A 259 8.64 7.64 -1.57
C ALA A 259 9.98 7.55 -2.33
N PRO A 260 10.57 6.36 -2.49
CA PRO A 260 11.77 6.20 -3.30
C PRO A 260 11.43 6.45 -4.77
N TRP A 261 11.97 7.53 -5.35
CA TRP A 261 11.71 7.90 -6.75
C TRP A 261 12.14 6.83 -7.78
N MET A 262 13.08 5.95 -7.40
CA MET A 262 13.58 4.81 -8.18
C MET A 262 12.49 3.76 -8.48
N LEU A 263 11.35 3.83 -7.77
CA LEU A 263 10.15 3.07 -8.08
C LEU A 263 9.24 3.78 -9.09
N GLY A 264 9.65 4.89 -9.72
CA GLY A 264 8.81 5.65 -10.65
C GLY A 264 7.65 6.42 -10.00
N ILE A 265 7.73 6.68 -8.68
CA ILE A 265 6.69 7.33 -7.87
C ILE A 265 7.25 8.47 -7.01
N LYS A 266 6.36 9.28 -6.43
CA LYS A 266 6.71 10.37 -5.51
C LYS A 266 5.60 10.60 -4.49
N GLY A 267 5.92 11.27 -3.39
CA GLY A 267 4.99 11.59 -2.32
C GLY A 267 5.65 11.37 -0.97
N ASN A 268 5.03 11.84 0.11
CA ASN A 268 5.57 11.74 1.46
C ASN A 268 4.51 11.32 2.48
N VAL A 269 3.40 10.73 2.02
CA VAL A 269 2.42 10.10 2.90
C VAL A 269 1.76 8.88 2.27
N ARG A 270 1.68 7.80 3.05
CA ARG A 270 0.84 6.64 2.76
C ARG A 270 -0.49 6.77 3.49
N ALA A 271 -1.61 6.36 2.89
CA ALA A 271 -2.86 6.35 3.65
C ALA A 271 -2.86 5.23 4.69
N THR A 272 -2.33 4.07 4.32
CA THR A 272 -2.24 2.87 5.14
C THR A 272 -0.85 2.24 5.04
N ASN A 273 -0.32 1.78 6.18
CA ASN A 273 0.80 0.86 6.23
C ASN A 273 0.50 -0.34 7.15
N LEU A 274 0.71 -1.56 6.66
CA LEU A 274 0.62 -2.82 7.41
C LEU A 274 2.02 -3.35 7.63
N LEU A 275 2.33 -3.69 8.88
CA LEU A 275 3.68 -3.98 9.33
C LEU A 275 3.70 -5.18 10.26
N GLY A 276 4.87 -5.76 10.48
CA GLY A 276 5.07 -6.89 11.38
C GLY A 276 4.37 -8.16 10.89
N ASP A 277 4.69 -9.26 11.56
CA ASP A 277 4.29 -10.58 11.05
C ASP A 277 2.80 -10.85 11.28
N ASN A 278 2.15 -11.48 10.29
CA ASN A 278 0.76 -11.94 10.36
C ASN A 278 -0.29 -10.83 10.64
N THR A 279 0.07 -9.56 10.46
CA THR A 279 -0.86 -8.44 10.57
C THR A 279 -1.93 -8.50 9.48
N LYS A 280 -3.16 -8.12 9.84
CA LYS A 280 -4.31 -8.16 8.94
C LYS A 280 -4.96 -6.79 8.82
N ALA A 281 -5.36 -6.42 7.61
CA ALA A 281 -6.32 -5.34 7.41
C ALA A 281 -7.42 -5.70 6.41
N SER A 282 -8.64 -5.26 6.70
CA SER A 282 -9.80 -5.41 5.81
C SER A 282 -10.48 -4.07 5.59
N TYR A 283 -10.71 -3.71 4.34
CA TYR A 283 -11.47 -2.54 3.92
C TYR A 283 -12.76 -3.02 3.27
N LEU A 284 -13.89 -2.44 3.68
CA LEU A 284 -15.20 -2.77 3.15
C LEU A 284 -16.01 -1.50 2.89
N ASN A 285 -16.43 -1.29 1.64
CA ASN A 285 -17.23 -0.14 1.24
C ASN A 285 -16.63 1.19 1.73
N THR A 286 -15.31 1.33 1.60
CA THR A 286 -14.51 2.43 2.11
C THR A 286 -13.85 3.17 0.95
N SER A 287 -13.74 4.50 1.08
CA SER A 287 -12.97 5.32 0.16
C SER A 287 -11.63 5.68 0.78
N VAL A 288 -10.52 5.40 0.08
CA VAL A 288 -9.16 5.74 0.49
C VAL A 288 -8.53 6.63 -0.57
N SER A 289 -7.91 7.73 -0.15
CA SER A 289 -7.23 8.66 -1.05
C SER A 289 -5.92 9.19 -0.49
N SER A 290 -4.95 9.37 -1.39
CA SER A 290 -3.67 10.02 -1.15
C SER A 290 -3.33 10.99 -2.28
N THR A 291 -2.52 12.01 -2.01
CA THR A 291 -1.94 12.85 -3.09
C THR A 291 -0.81 12.14 -3.82
N GLY A 292 -0.03 11.30 -3.15
CA GLY A 292 1.09 10.52 -3.71
C GLY A 292 1.39 9.24 -2.92
N TRP A 293 2.55 8.64 -3.22
CA TRP A 293 3.09 7.41 -2.60
C TRP A 293 2.19 6.17 -2.63
N GLY A 294 1.37 5.92 -1.61
CA GLY A 294 0.66 4.65 -1.44
C GLY A 294 -0.72 4.76 -0.78
N LEU A 295 -1.69 3.98 -1.29
CA LEU A 295 -3.03 3.89 -0.68
C LEU A 295 -3.09 2.78 0.36
N LEU A 296 -2.75 1.54 -0.01
CA LEU A 296 -2.81 0.37 0.87
C LEU A 296 -1.46 -0.39 0.84
N SER A 297 -0.56 -0.05 1.76
CA SER A 297 0.80 -0.61 1.74
C SER A 297 0.95 -1.75 2.73
N THR A 298 1.69 -2.78 2.34
CA THR A 298 2.35 -3.72 3.26
C THR A 298 3.85 -3.45 3.21
N ASP A 299 4.51 -3.51 4.35
CA ASP A 299 5.93 -3.21 4.48
C ASP A 299 6.53 -4.02 5.64
N ALA A 300 7.77 -3.72 6.04
CA ALA A 300 8.53 -4.32 7.16
C ALA A 300 7.77 -5.36 8.03
N GLY A 301 7.76 -6.61 7.59
CA GLY A 301 7.05 -7.74 8.20
C GLY A 301 6.90 -8.91 7.23
N SER A 302 6.33 -10.02 7.70
CA SER A 302 6.05 -11.21 6.88
C SER A 302 4.59 -11.69 6.99
N ASP A 303 4.11 -12.38 5.95
CA ASP A 303 2.80 -13.07 5.94
C ASP A 303 1.59 -12.17 6.25
N VAL A 304 1.69 -10.90 5.87
CA VAL A 304 0.62 -9.90 6.04
C VAL A 304 -0.58 -10.25 5.14
N GLN A 305 -1.79 -9.96 5.62
CA GLN A 305 -3.04 -10.26 4.91
C GLN A 305 -3.87 -8.99 4.69
N LEU A 306 -4.17 -8.67 3.44
CA LEU A 306 -4.96 -7.49 3.07
C LEU A 306 -6.19 -7.89 2.25
N VAL A 307 -7.35 -7.33 2.62
CA VAL A 307 -8.60 -7.49 1.88
C VAL A 307 -9.18 -6.10 1.58
N ALA A 308 -9.56 -5.86 0.33
CA ALA A 308 -10.37 -4.71 -0.08
C ALA A 308 -11.64 -5.21 -0.78
N VAL A 309 -12.82 -4.86 -0.27
CA VAL A 309 -14.12 -5.31 -0.79
C VAL A 309 -15.01 -4.11 -1.10
N ASN A 310 -15.33 -3.92 -2.38
CA ASN A 310 -16.20 -2.85 -2.85
C ASN A 310 -15.72 -1.45 -2.47
N ASP A 311 -14.39 -1.27 -2.39
CA ASP A 311 -13.77 -0.02 -2.01
C ASP A 311 -13.55 0.91 -3.21
N ARG A 312 -13.19 2.16 -2.91
CA ARG A 312 -12.67 3.11 -3.88
C ARG A 312 -11.28 3.59 -3.44
N LEU A 313 -10.26 3.22 -4.20
CA LEU A 313 -8.88 3.62 -3.97
C LEU A 313 -8.50 4.66 -5.02
N LYS A 314 -8.09 5.86 -4.62
CA LYS A 314 -7.83 6.96 -5.57
C LYS A 314 -6.64 7.84 -5.21
N HIS A 315 -5.78 8.10 -6.20
CA HIS A 315 -4.85 9.22 -6.15
C HIS A 315 -5.52 10.52 -6.58
N VAL A 316 -5.44 11.55 -5.73
CA VAL A 316 -5.99 12.89 -6.01
C VAL A 316 -4.94 13.87 -6.53
N GLY A 317 -3.66 13.61 -6.31
CA GLY A 317 -2.56 14.40 -6.84
C GLY A 317 -2.17 14.00 -8.27
N SER A 318 -1.25 14.79 -8.83
CA SER A 318 -0.58 14.51 -10.11
C SER A 318 0.73 13.73 -9.94
N GLU A 319 1.25 13.66 -8.72
CA GLU A 319 2.45 12.89 -8.39
C GLU A 319 2.17 11.38 -8.52
N GLY A 320 3.23 10.61 -8.82
CA GLY A 320 3.13 9.16 -8.98
C GLY A 320 2.75 8.42 -7.69
N GLY A 321 2.34 7.16 -7.79
CA GLY A 321 1.99 6.35 -6.61
C GLY A 321 1.31 5.02 -6.96
N TYR A 322 1.08 4.19 -5.95
CA TYR A 322 0.51 2.85 -6.09
C TYR A 322 -0.78 2.64 -5.31
N GLY A 323 -1.66 1.79 -5.85
CA GLY A 323 -2.86 1.32 -5.16
C GLY A 323 -2.50 0.44 -3.97
N THR A 324 -1.77 -0.64 -4.21
CA THR A 324 -1.27 -1.55 -3.18
C THR A 324 0.22 -1.84 -3.31
N TYR A 325 0.85 -2.28 -2.21
CA TYR A 325 2.25 -2.70 -2.19
C TYR A 325 2.37 -4.01 -1.42
N ALA A 326 2.89 -5.06 -2.06
CA ALA A 326 3.01 -6.41 -1.52
C ALA A 326 4.48 -6.84 -1.37
N ILE A 327 4.90 -7.07 -0.13
CA ILE A 327 6.26 -7.53 0.26
C ILE A 327 6.18 -8.52 1.42
N GLY A 328 7.22 -9.33 1.61
CA GLY A 328 7.34 -10.21 2.76
C GLY A 328 6.34 -11.37 2.75
N ASN A 329 6.07 -11.95 1.58
CA ASN A 329 5.04 -12.99 1.41
C ASN A 329 3.63 -12.49 1.77
N ALA A 330 3.37 -11.19 1.58
CA ALA A 330 2.02 -10.65 1.75
C ALA A 330 1.02 -11.30 0.80
N THR A 331 -0.21 -11.48 1.25
CA THR A 331 -1.33 -11.93 0.41
C THR A 331 -2.42 -10.86 0.41
N GLU A 332 -2.83 -10.42 -0.78
CA GLU A 332 -3.83 -9.38 -0.96
C GLU A 332 -5.01 -9.86 -1.82
N ARG A 333 -6.24 -9.52 -1.41
CA ARG A 333 -7.46 -9.81 -2.18
C ARG A 333 -8.25 -8.53 -2.44
N ILE A 334 -8.35 -8.17 -3.70
CA ILE A 334 -9.00 -6.96 -4.20
C ILE A 334 -10.28 -7.37 -4.94
N LEU A 335 -11.43 -7.19 -4.29
CA LEU A 335 -12.71 -7.76 -4.71
C LEU A 335 -13.77 -6.68 -4.94
N GLY A 336 -14.26 -6.54 -6.17
CA GLY A 336 -15.25 -5.52 -6.53
C GLY A 336 -14.81 -4.07 -6.32
N THR A 337 -13.50 -3.83 -6.22
CA THR A 337 -12.91 -2.53 -5.84
C THR A 337 -12.58 -1.71 -7.08
N THR A 338 -12.74 -0.39 -7.00
CA THR A 338 -12.29 0.54 -8.06
C THR A 338 -10.99 1.22 -7.66
N LEU A 339 -9.98 1.10 -8.50
CA LEU A 339 -8.65 1.71 -8.32
C LEU A 339 -8.45 2.79 -9.39
N ASP A 340 -8.38 4.06 -8.98
CA ASP A 340 -8.04 5.19 -9.83
C ASP A 340 -6.63 5.69 -9.46
N VAL A 341 -5.58 5.09 -10.04
CA VAL A 341 -4.19 5.20 -9.57
C VAL A 341 -3.30 6.03 -10.50
N ALA A 342 -2.27 6.66 -9.91
CA ALA A 342 -1.36 7.53 -10.64
C ALA A 342 -0.32 6.76 -11.45
N THR A 343 0.35 5.76 -10.85
CA THR A 343 1.39 4.98 -11.55
C THR A 343 1.05 3.50 -11.66
N TYR A 344 0.81 2.81 -10.54
CA TYR A 344 0.55 1.37 -10.52
C TYR A 344 -0.71 1.02 -9.72
N ALA A 345 -1.41 -0.02 -10.13
CA ALA A 345 -2.44 -0.68 -9.32
C ALA A 345 -1.80 -1.39 -8.13
N SER A 346 -0.76 -2.18 -8.40
CA SER A 346 0.07 -2.82 -7.37
C SER A 346 1.55 -2.72 -7.72
N ILE A 347 2.36 -2.64 -6.68
CA ILE A 347 3.78 -2.97 -6.73
C ILE A 347 4.00 -4.24 -5.91
N ILE A 348 4.71 -5.23 -6.46
CA ILE A 348 4.99 -6.50 -5.78
C ILE A 348 6.50 -6.77 -5.78
N THR A 349 7.05 -7.06 -4.62
CA THR A 349 8.45 -7.48 -4.45
C THR A 349 8.59 -8.75 -3.61
N GLY A 350 7.47 -9.44 -3.37
CA GLY A 350 7.43 -10.68 -2.60
C GLY A 350 6.03 -10.92 -2.04
N GLY A 351 5.13 -11.54 -2.83
CA GLY A 351 3.77 -11.82 -2.35
C GLY A 351 2.80 -12.26 -3.44
N THR A 352 1.53 -12.37 -3.05
CA THR A 352 0.40 -12.74 -3.92
C THR A 352 -0.65 -11.64 -3.94
N VAL A 353 -1.06 -11.17 -5.13
CA VAL A 353 -2.17 -10.24 -5.29
C VAL A 353 -3.25 -10.84 -6.18
N THR A 354 -4.49 -10.88 -5.67
CA THR A 354 -5.65 -11.42 -6.39
C THR A 354 -6.69 -10.33 -6.67
N TYR A 355 -7.06 -10.18 -7.93
CA TYR A 355 -8.14 -9.33 -8.41
C TYR A 355 -9.34 -10.17 -8.87
N GLY A 356 -10.53 -9.82 -8.39
CA GLY A 356 -11.75 -10.52 -8.77
C GLY A 356 -13.02 -9.78 -8.42
N ASP A 357 -14.16 -10.38 -8.69
CA ASP A 357 -15.46 -9.82 -8.33
C ASP A 357 -15.75 -10.04 -6.84
N SER A 358 -16.55 -9.16 -6.24
CA SER A 358 -17.08 -9.34 -4.89
C SER A 358 -18.29 -10.30 -4.87
N THR A 359 -18.14 -11.47 -5.48
CA THR A 359 -19.18 -12.52 -5.45
C THR A 359 -19.45 -12.97 -4.00
N PRO A 360 -20.65 -13.49 -3.69
CA PRO A 360 -20.95 -13.96 -2.34
C PRO A 360 -19.98 -15.03 -1.84
N SER A 361 -19.49 -15.91 -2.72
CA SER A 361 -18.50 -16.94 -2.39
C SER A 361 -17.13 -16.34 -2.11
N ALA A 362 -16.65 -15.42 -2.95
CA ALA A 362 -15.35 -14.76 -2.78
C ALA A 362 -15.31 -13.93 -1.49
N VAL A 363 -16.36 -13.14 -1.23
CA VAL A 363 -16.46 -12.31 -0.01
C VAL A 363 -16.60 -13.19 1.24
N LYS A 364 -17.35 -14.30 1.17
CA LYS A 364 -17.42 -15.28 2.27
C LYS A 364 -16.05 -15.91 2.55
N ALA A 365 -15.31 -16.27 1.51
CA ALA A 365 -13.96 -16.83 1.65
C ALA A 365 -12.99 -15.80 2.25
N ALA A 366 -13.04 -14.54 1.81
CA ALA A 366 -12.25 -13.45 2.37
C ALA A 366 -12.61 -13.16 3.84
N ASN A 367 -13.91 -13.18 4.18
CA ASN A 367 -14.40 -13.01 5.55
C ASN A 367 -13.82 -14.06 6.52
N SER A 368 -13.82 -15.33 6.11
CA SER A 368 -13.24 -16.42 6.89
C SER A 368 -11.72 -16.30 6.99
N TRP A 369 -11.04 -16.12 5.85
CA TRP A 369 -9.58 -16.08 5.77
C TRP A 369 -8.97 -14.92 6.58
N ASN A 370 -9.51 -13.71 6.42
CA ASN A 370 -8.98 -12.53 7.10
C ASN A 370 -9.65 -12.24 8.45
N SER A 371 -10.56 -13.12 8.90
CA SER A 371 -11.29 -12.96 10.16
C SER A 371 -12.00 -11.60 10.29
N ILE A 372 -12.67 -11.17 9.21
CA ILE A 372 -13.31 -9.84 9.12
C ILE A 372 -14.43 -9.69 10.16
N GLY A 373 -15.20 -10.78 10.38
CA GLY A 373 -16.27 -10.82 11.38
C GLY A 373 -17.64 -10.37 10.86
N LEU A 374 -17.89 -10.50 9.55
CA LEU A 374 -19.20 -10.25 8.96
C LEU A 374 -20.19 -11.36 9.31
N THR A 375 -21.41 -10.96 9.70
CA THR A 375 -22.53 -11.90 9.91
C THR A 375 -23.14 -12.35 8.59
N THR A 376 -23.91 -13.44 8.59
CA THR A 376 -24.64 -13.93 7.41
C THR A 376 -25.50 -12.83 6.76
N ARG A 377 -26.19 -12.03 7.58
CA ARG A 377 -26.99 -10.89 7.09
C ARG A 377 -26.13 -9.83 6.40
N ARG A 378 -24.95 -9.53 6.95
CA ARG A 378 -24.03 -8.56 6.34
C ARG A 378 -23.42 -9.08 5.05
N LEU A 379 -23.01 -10.35 5.01
CA LEU A 379 -22.51 -10.99 3.80
C LEU A 379 -23.55 -10.94 2.67
N ALA A 380 -24.82 -11.25 2.97
CA ALA A 380 -25.91 -11.20 2.01
C ALA A 380 -26.24 -9.78 1.50
N ALA A 381 -25.81 -8.74 2.23
CA ALA A 381 -26.06 -7.34 1.87
C ALA A 381 -24.94 -6.72 1.02
N ILE A 382 -23.80 -7.41 0.85
CA ILE A 382 -22.69 -6.91 0.03
C ILE A 382 -23.05 -7.14 -1.46
N PRO A 383 -23.18 -6.08 -2.27
CA PRO A 383 -23.47 -6.24 -3.68
C PRO A 383 -22.27 -6.83 -4.41
N THR A 384 -22.51 -7.72 -5.37
CA THR A 384 -21.47 -8.16 -6.30
C THR A 384 -21.11 -7.04 -7.25
N LYS A 385 -19.83 -6.73 -7.33
CA LYS A 385 -19.23 -5.76 -8.24
C LYS A 385 -17.99 -6.37 -8.88
N ALA A 386 -17.71 -5.92 -10.10
CA ALA A 386 -16.45 -6.17 -10.76
C ALA A 386 -15.34 -5.29 -10.19
N THR A 387 -14.11 -5.80 -10.17
CA THR A 387 -12.94 -4.97 -9.90
C THR A 387 -12.56 -4.17 -11.14
N VAL A 388 -12.28 -2.88 -10.97
CA VAL A 388 -11.91 -1.98 -12.08
C VAL A 388 -10.65 -1.22 -11.71
N VAL A 389 -9.61 -1.37 -12.51
CA VAL A 389 -8.35 -0.65 -12.41
C VAL A 389 -8.28 0.37 -13.53
N ASN A 390 -8.13 1.64 -13.17
CA ASN A 390 -7.84 2.76 -14.05
C ASN A 390 -6.47 3.34 -13.66
N SER A 391 -5.42 2.95 -14.36
CA SER A 391 -4.09 3.50 -14.14
C SER A 391 -3.74 4.56 -15.17
N ARG A 392 -3.14 5.67 -14.73
CA ARG A 392 -2.60 6.69 -15.63
C ARG A 392 -1.26 6.29 -16.25
N ARG A 393 -0.63 5.21 -15.78
CA ARG A 393 0.58 4.62 -16.38
C ARG A 393 0.39 3.10 -16.48
N PHE A 394 1.05 2.32 -15.64
CA PHE A 394 1.11 0.86 -15.72
C PHE A 394 0.06 0.17 -14.85
N GLY A 395 -0.25 -1.10 -15.13
CA GLY A 395 -1.11 -1.92 -14.27
C GLY A 395 -0.37 -2.39 -13.03
N ILE A 396 0.33 -3.52 -13.12
CA ILE A 396 1.07 -4.13 -12.01
C ILE A 396 2.56 -4.10 -12.32
N MET A 397 3.38 -3.67 -11.36
CA MET A 397 4.84 -3.74 -11.44
C MET A 397 5.38 -4.79 -10.46
N ASN A 398 6.26 -5.65 -10.95
CA ASN A 398 7.03 -6.57 -10.11
C ASN A 398 8.53 -6.36 -10.32
N PHE A 399 9.28 -6.26 -9.24
CA PHE A 399 10.75 -6.25 -9.25
C PHE A 399 11.34 -7.19 -8.18
N GLY A 400 10.47 -8.05 -7.62
CA GLY A 400 10.80 -9.23 -6.84
C GLY A 400 9.74 -10.33 -7.11
N PRO A 401 9.87 -11.53 -6.51
CA PRO A 401 8.98 -12.66 -6.80
C PRO A 401 7.50 -12.31 -6.58
N ALA A 402 6.66 -12.63 -7.56
CA ALA A 402 5.24 -12.27 -7.54
C ALA A 402 4.33 -13.42 -7.97
N THR A 403 3.15 -13.49 -7.34
CA THR A 403 2.01 -14.26 -7.85
C THR A 403 0.83 -13.33 -8.08
N GLU A 404 0.24 -13.39 -9.26
CA GLU A 404 -0.87 -12.54 -9.67
C GLU A 404 -2.03 -13.40 -10.16
N ASN A 405 -3.23 -13.10 -9.68
CA ASN A 405 -4.43 -13.79 -10.11
C ASN A 405 -5.50 -12.79 -10.51
N ILE A 406 -5.98 -12.86 -11.76
CA ILE A 406 -7.02 -11.98 -12.30
C ILE A 406 -8.17 -12.85 -12.78
N SER A 407 -9.38 -12.55 -12.32
CA SER A 407 -10.57 -13.37 -12.57
C SER A 407 -11.85 -12.55 -12.61
N GLY A 408 -12.98 -13.21 -12.92
CA GLY A 408 -14.29 -12.58 -12.91
C GLY A 408 -14.47 -11.58 -14.05
N HIS A 409 -15.18 -10.50 -13.78
CA HIS A 409 -15.38 -9.41 -14.73
C HIS A 409 -14.34 -8.29 -14.54
N THR A 410 -13.17 -8.62 -13.95
CA THR A 410 -12.12 -7.65 -13.64
C THR A 410 -11.66 -6.91 -14.90
N ARG A 411 -11.50 -5.59 -14.81
CA ARG A 411 -11.04 -4.75 -15.94
C ARG A 411 -9.79 -3.97 -15.56
N PHE A 412 -8.75 -4.10 -16.37
CA PHE A 412 -7.57 -3.23 -16.34
C PHE A 412 -7.62 -2.27 -17.52
N ASN A 413 -7.66 -0.97 -17.22
CA ASN A 413 -7.52 0.13 -18.16
C ASN A 413 -6.24 0.88 -17.80
N THR A 414 -5.20 0.73 -18.62
CA THR A 414 -3.87 1.31 -18.36
C THR A 414 -3.46 2.17 -19.53
N LYS A 415 -2.68 3.24 -19.28
CA LYS A 415 -2.10 4.01 -20.39
C LYS A 415 -0.90 3.28 -20.99
N GLU A 416 -0.06 2.74 -20.12
CA GLU A 416 1.10 1.94 -20.46
C GLU A 416 0.80 0.44 -20.31
N ALA A 417 1.83 -0.39 -20.17
CA ALA A 417 1.69 -1.83 -20.11
C ALA A 417 0.80 -2.28 -18.93
N THR A 418 0.03 -3.35 -19.14
CA THR A 418 -0.78 -3.95 -18.05
C THR A 418 0.12 -4.60 -17.01
N PHE A 419 1.11 -5.38 -17.45
CA PHE A 419 2.08 -6.04 -16.58
C PHE A 419 3.48 -5.55 -16.91
N LEU A 420 4.21 -5.12 -15.88
CA LEU A 420 5.60 -4.70 -15.96
C LEU A 420 6.44 -5.57 -15.03
N VAL A 421 7.31 -6.40 -15.61
CA VAL A 421 8.14 -7.36 -14.88
C VAL A 421 9.61 -6.98 -15.03
N LYS A 422 10.25 -6.61 -13.92
CA LYS A 422 11.60 -6.03 -13.89
C LYS A 422 12.57 -7.03 -13.27
N GLY A 423 13.10 -7.92 -14.12
CA GLY A 423 14.15 -8.87 -13.72
C GLY A 423 13.74 -9.80 -12.57
N ALA A 424 12.46 -10.19 -12.50
CA ALA A 424 11.90 -10.90 -11.35
C ALA A 424 11.02 -12.09 -11.79
N PRO A 425 11.03 -13.20 -11.00
CA PRO A 425 10.13 -14.33 -11.23
C PRO A 425 8.66 -13.93 -11.08
N LEU A 426 7.81 -14.46 -11.95
CA LEU A 426 6.37 -14.20 -11.92
C LEU A 426 5.58 -15.50 -12.15
N SER A 427 4.51 -15.67 -11.37
CA SER A 427 3.42 -16.58 -11.67
C SER A 427 2.14 -15.78 -11.88
N LEU A 428 1.75 -15.56 -13.15
CA LEU A 428 0.56 -14.81 -13.52
C LEU A 428 -0.54 -15.76 -14.03
N ASN A 429 -1.73 -15.65 -13.47
CA ASN A 429 -2.92 -16.39 -13.91
C ASN A 429 -4.05 -15.42 -14.26
N VAL A 430 -4.50 -15.43 -15.51
CA VAL A 430 -5.66 -14.65 -15.99
C VAL A 430 -6.74 -15.60 -16.46
N ASP A 431 -7.86 -15.63 -15.72
CA ASP A 431 -9.06 -16.37 -16.08
C ASP A 431 -10.08 -15.44 -16.74
N GLY A 432 -10.21 -15.58 -18.07
CA GLY A 432 -11.14 -14.84 -18.91
C GLY A 432 -12.53 -15.48 -19.04
N SER A 433 -12.80 -16.61 -18.39
CA SER A 433 -14.07 -17.36 -18.54
C SER A 433 -15.32 -16.56 -18.19
N GLN A 434 -15.17 -15.51 -17.37
CA GLN A 434 -16.23 -14.57 -16.98
C GLN A 434 -16.08 -13.18 -17.62
N GLY A 435 -15.17 -13.02 -18.58
CA GLY A 435 -14.98 -11.78 -19.32
C GLY A 435 -14.06 -10.78 -18.65
N ALA A 436 -12.99 -11.24 -17.99
CA ALA A 436 -11.89 -10.37 -17.57
C ALA A 436 -11.28 -9.65 -18.79
N GLN A 437 -10.95 -8.37 -18.63
CA GLN A 437 -10.51 -7.50 -19.73
C GLN A 437 -9.23 -6.75 -19.38
N LEU A 438 -8.27 -6.78 -20.30
CA LEU A 438 -7.01 -6.06 -20.20
C LEU A 438 -6.91 -5.10 -21.40
N THR A 439 -6.83 -3.80 -21.12
CA THR A 439 -6.94 -2.74 -22.13
C THR A 439 -5.81 -1.70 -21.97
N PRO A 440 -4.57 -2.06 -22.33
CA PRO A 440 -3.45 -1.11 -22.36
C PRO A 440 -3.55 -0.19 -23.58
N GLN A 441 -3.46 1.14 -23.38
CA GLN A 441 -3.56 2.11 -24.48
C GLN A 441 -2.33 2.13 -25.38
N ASN A 442 -1.14 1.87 -24.82
CA ASN A 442 0.09 1.75 -25.60
C ASN A 442 0.17 0.42 -26.40
N GLY A 443 -0.82 -0.46 -26.26
CA GLY A 443 -0.90 -1.73 -26.96
C GLY A 443 -0.06 -2.86 -26.36
N ILE A 444 0.67 -2.64 -25.27
CA ILE A 444 1.52 -3.67 -24.63
C ILE A 444 0.76 -4.30 -23.47
N LEU A 445 0.49 -5.61 -23.55
CA LEU A 445 -0.09 -6.34 -22.42
C LEU A 445 0.97 -6.64 -21.37
N MET A 446 2.14 -7.12 -21.79
CA MET A 446 3.21 -7.52 -20.89
C MET A 446 4.56 -6.99 -21.37
N GLN A 447 5.24 -6.25 -20.49
CA GLN A 447 6.63 -5.85 -20.63
C GLN A 447 7.46 -6.61 -19.59
N VAL A 448 8.15 -7.65 -20.02
CA VAL A 448 9.26 -8.22 -19.25
C VAL A 448 10.51 -7.45 -19.64
N MET A 449 11.33 -7.06 -18.66
CA MET A 449 12.58 -6.38 -18.92
C MET A 449 13.62 -6.61 -17.84
N THR A 450 14.89 -6.30 -18.13
CA THR A 450 15.93 -6.14 -17.11
C THR A 450 15.46 -5.14 -16.04
N ASN A 451 15.96 -5.21 -14.81
CA ASN A 451 15.69 -4.19 -13.81
C ASN A 451 16.39 -2.87 -14.19
N ASP A 452 15.69 -1.73 -14.15
CA ASP A 452 16.21 -0.38 -14.36
C ASP A 452 16.30 0.44 -13.06
N ASP A 453 15.98 -0.15 -11.90
CA ASP A 453 16.10 0.51 -10.60
C ASP A 453 17.60 0.76 -10.30
N PRO A 454 18.07 2.02 -10.24
CA PRO A 454 19.46 2.33 -9.95
C PRO A 454 19.81 2.19 -8.47
N GLY A 455 18.82 1.94 -7.62
CA GLY A 455 18.96 1.78 -6.18
C GLY A 455 19.40 3.06 -5.45
N PRO A 456 19.38 3.02 -4.11
CA PRO A 456 20.03 4.04 -3.30
C PRO A 456 21.57 3.90 -3.36
N VAL A 457 22.28 4.98 -3.04
CA VAL A 457 23.75 5.02 -2.96
C VAL A 457 24.21 5.39 -1.56
N VAL A 458 25.41 4.97 -1.16
CA VAL A 458 25.99 5.36 0.12
C VAL A 458 26.73 6.69 -0.03
N VAL A 459 26.27 7.72 0.68
CA VAL A 459 26.91 9.05 0.75
C VAL A 459 27.15 9.37 2.22
N ASP A 460 28.39 9.65 2.59
CA ASP A 460 28.80 9.93 3.98
C ASP A 460 28.32 8.88 4.99
N GLY A 461 28.35 7.60 4.60
CA GLY A 461 27.92 6.47 5.42
C GLY A 461 26.40 6.30 5.55
N LYS A 462 25.60 7.09 4.83
CA LYS A 462 24.14 7.01 4.81
C LYS A 462 23.63 6.51 3.46
N LEU A 463 22.60 5.67 3.49
CA LEU A 463 21.94 5.17 2.30
C LEU A 463 20.95 6.24 1.80
N VAL A 464 21.16 6.81 0.61
CA VAL A 464 20.38 7.97 0.12
C VAL A 464 19.86 7.73 -1.28
N ASN A 465 18.72 8.33 -1.59
CA ASN A 465 18.03 8.18 -2.88
C ASN A 465 18.66 9.08 -3.97
N GLN A 466 19.97 8.95 -4.16
CA GLN A 466 20.77 9.69 -5.16
C GLN A 466 21.31 8.77 -6.26
N GLY A 467 20.76 7.57 -6.40
CA GLY A 467 21.07 6.70 -7.54
C GLY A 467 20.84 7.41 -8.86
N VAL A 468 21.55 7.00 -9.90
CA VAL A 468 21.33 7.53 -11.24
C VAL A 468 21.31 6.34 -12.18
N TYR A 469 20.18 6.14 -12.86
CA TYR A 469 20.12 5.19 -13.93
C TYR A 469 20.90 5.75 -15.13
N THR A 470 21.77 4.93 -15.70
CA THR A 470 22.47 5.24 -16.95
C THR A 470 22.22 4.12 -17.93
N GLU A 471 21.71 4.48 -19.11
CA GLU A 471 21.42 3.52 -20.16
C GLU A 471 22.71 2.80 -20.59
N PRO A 472 22.73 1.47 -20.60
CA PRO A 472 23.86 0.71 -21.10
C PRO A 472 24.17 1.04 -22.58
N THR A 473 25.44 1.21 -22.91
CA THR A 473 25.90 1.51 -24.28
C THR A 473 26.31 0.27 -25.08
N GLY A 474 26.62 -0.83 -24.40
CA GLY A 474 26.99 -2.10 -25.01
C GLY A 474 25.78 -2.87 -25.54
N ALA A 475 25.98 -3.67 -26.58
CA ALA A 475 25.00 -4.66 -27.01
C ALA A 475 24.88 -5.77 -25.95
N PRO A 476 23.70 -6.41 -25.81
CA PRO A 476 23.58 -7.55 -24.92
C PRO A 476 24.49 -8.71 -25.31
N VAL A 477 25.12 -9.33 -24.30
CA VAL A 477 26.07 -10.43 -24.49
C VAL A 477 25.39 -11.75 -24.14
N LYS A 478 25.48 -12.72 -25.06
CA LYS A 478 24.90 -14.04 -24.87
C LYS A 478 25.63 -14.80 -23.77
N ASP A 479 24.88 -15.33 -22.81
CA ASP A 479 25.34 -16.33 -21.86
C ASP A 479 25.09 -17.73 -22.45
N THR A 480 26.16 -18.47 -22.73
CA THR A 480 26.05 -19.81 -23.31
C THR A 480 25.54 -20.86 -22.32
N SER A 481 25.52 -20.56 -21.02
CA SER A 481 24.97 -21.43 -19.98
C SER A 481 23.46 -21.25 -19.77
N TRP A 482 22.87 -20.18 -20.34
CA TRP A 482 21.44 -19.90 -20.24
C TRP A 482 20.65 -20.55 -21.38
N ASP A 483 19.63 -21.33 -21.04
CA ASP A 483 18.72 -21.94 -22.01
C ASP A 483 17.54 -21.02 -22.33
N VAL A 484 17.59 -20.32 -23.46
CA VAL A 484 16.47 -19.46 -23.89
C VAL A 484 15.19 -20.22 -24.25
N ALA A 485 15.23 -21.54 -24.41
CA ALA A 485 14.07 -22.38 -24.73
C ALA A 485 13.56 -23.23 -23.56
N GLY A 486 14.30 -23.25 -22.45
CA GLY A 486 13.96 -23.93 -21.21
C GLY A 486 13.10 -23.07 -20.29
N VAL A 487 12.21 -23.70 -19.52
CA VAL A 487 11.44 -23.03 -18.46
C VAL A 487 12.19 -23.18 -17.14
N HIS A 488 12.39 -22.07 -16.45
CA HIS A 488 13.06 -22.00 -15.15
C HIS A 488 12.15 -21.40 -14.08
N ASP A 489 12.44 -21.71 -12.82
CA ASP A 489 11.73 -21.13 -11.68
C ASP A 489 11.90 -19.61 -11.56
N SER A 490 12.95 -19.06 -12.18
CA SER A 490 13.23 -17.63 -12.22
C SER A 490 12.50 -16.87 -13.33
N ASP A 491 11.79 -17.56 -14.22
CA ASP A 491 11.16 -16.96 -15.39
C ASP A 491 9.87 -16.20 -15.06
N ALA A 492 9.46 -15.34 -15.98
CA ALA A 492 8.14 -14.73 -15.95
C ALA A 492 7.13 -15.68 -16.62
N GLN A 493 6.43 -16.47 -15.80
CA GLN A 493 5.47 -17.49 -16.26
C GLN A 493 4.04 -16.98 -16.18
N SER A 494 3.34 -16.99 -17.31
CA SER A 494 1.97 -16.47 -17.43
C SER A 494 1.04 -17.49 -18.08
N THR A 495 -0.13 -17.67 -17.49
CA THR A 495 -1.20 -18.52 -18.00
C THR A 495 -2.45 -17.70 -18.24
N PHE A 496 -2.98 -17.78 -19.45
CA PHE A 496 -4.21 -17.13 -19.87
C PHE A 496 -5.21 -18.21 -20.26
N THR A 497 -6.31 -18.30 -19.53
CA THR A 497 -7.34 -19.32 -19.70
C THR A 497 -8.65 -18.66 -20.14
N HIS A 498 -9.26 -19.13 -21.23
CA HIS A 498 -10.49 -18.55 -21.80
C HIS A 498 -10.41 -17.02 -22.03
N ALA A 499 -9.22 -16.52 -22.33
CA ALA A 499 -8.95 -15.09 -22.44
C ALA A 499 -9.11 -14.58 -23.88
N HIS A 500 -9.59 -13.34 -24.01
CA HIS A 500 -9.65 -12.61 -25.28
C HIS A 500 -8.72 -11.40 -25.23
N LEU A 501 -7.53 -11.56 -25.82
CA LEU A 501 -6.41 -10.64 -25.65
C LEU A 501 -6.10 -9.91 -26.95
N ARG A 502 -5.87 -8.61 -26.85
CA ARG A 502 -5.35 -7.77 -27.94
C ARG A 502 -4.23 -6.89 -27.41
N GLY A 503 -3.02 -7.14 -27.88
CA GLY A 503 -1.83 -6.40 -27.49
C GLY A 503 -0.58 -7.27 -27.54
N ASP A 504 0.56 -6.61 -27.38
CA ASP A 504 1.87 -7.20 -27.58
C ASP A 504 2.49 -7.66 -26.25
N PHE A 505 3.37 -8.65 -26.36
CA PHE A 505 4.14 -9.23 -25.25
C PHE A 505 5.62 -9.13 -25.62
N PHE A 506 6.38 -8.37 -24.84
CA PHE A 506 7.80 -8.19 -25.07
C PHE A 506 8.61 -8.71 -23.89
N ASN A 507 9.58 -9.56 -24.21
CA ASN A 507 10.69 -9.84 -23.31
C ASN A 507 11.89 -9.00 -23.74
N GLY A 508 12.06 -7.84 -23.11
CA GLY A 508 13.09 -6.85 -23.40
C GLY A 508 14.39 -7.14 -22.66
N PHE A 509 15.51 -7.19 -23.39
CA PHE A 509 16.82 -7.34 -22.78
C PHE A 509 17.69 -6.12 -23.05
N ARG A 510 18.32 -5.58 -22.01
CA ARG A 510 19.12 -4.36 -22.07
C ARG A 510 20.60 -4.65 -21.80
N GLY A 511 21.46 -4.09 -22.64
CA GLY A 511 22.93 -4.07 -22.56
C GLY A 511 23.63 -5.16 -21.74
N SER A 512 24.57 -4.76 -20.88
CA SER A 512 25.53 -5.64 -20.17
C SER A 512 24.92 -6.55 -19.08
N ALA A 513 23.61 -6.75 -19.07
CA ALA A 513 22.98 -7.74 -18.20
C ALA A 513 23.47 -9.15 -18.58
N THR A 514 23.85 -9.94 -17.58
CA THR A 514 24.36 -11.30 -17.78
C THR A 514 23.37 -12.38 -17.37
N SER A 515 22.45 -12.08 -16.45
CA SER A 515 21.43 -13.04 -16.01
C SER A 515 20.29 -13.09 -17.01
N GLY A 516 20.01 -14.29 -17.53
CA GLY A 516 18.86 -14.53 -18.39
C GLY A 516 17.55 -14.60 -17.61
N MET A 517 16.46 -14.34 -18.33
CA MET A 517 15.09 -14.51 -17.83
C MET A 517 14.17 -14.70 -19.03
N ASN A 518 13.50 -15.84 -19.11
CA ASN A 518 12.56 -16.12 -20.18
C ASN A 518 11.16 -15.61 -19.83
N MET A 519 10.38 -15.31 -20.85
CA MET A 519 8.95 -15.04 -20.77
C MET A 519 8.23 -16.29 -21.28
N VAL A 520 7.45 -16.91 -20.40
CA VAL A 520 6.70 -18.13 -20.69
C VAL A 520 5.22 -17.78 -20.76
N LEU A 521 4.62 -18.01 -21.91
CA LEU A 521 3.23 -17.67 -22.21
C LEU A 521 2.45 -18.94 -22.53
N ASN A 522 1.52 -19.31 -21.65
CA ASN A 522 0.60 -20.42 -21.85
C ASN A 522 -0.79 -19.86 -22.17
N PHE A 523 -1.32 -20.19 -23.34
CA PHE A 523 -2.66 -19.80 -23.76
C PHE A 523 -3.54 -21.04 -23.85
N ASP A 524 -4.54 -21.12 -22.98
CA ASP A 524 -5.49 -22.23 -22.86
C ASP A 524 -6.89 -21.75 -23.24
N HIS A 525 -7.50 -22.35 -24.26
CA HIS A 525 -8.83 -21.96 -24.77
C HIS A 525 -8.96 -20.46 -25.07
N SER A 526 -7.87 -19.82 -25.49
CA SER A 526 -7.74 -18.37 -25.55
C SER A 526 -7.55 -17.85 -26.98
N THR A 527 -7.90 -16.59 -27.21
CA THR A 527 -7.59 -15.88 -28.46
C THR A 527 -6.66 -14.72 -28.17
N ILE A 528 -5.56 -14.63 -28.91
CA ILE A 528 -4.58 -13.55 -28.80
C ILE A 528 -4.37 -12.89 -30.17
N ALA A 529 -4.40 -11.56 -30.23
CA ALA A 529 -3.99 -10.79 -31.40
C ALA A 529 -2.87 -9.81 -31.01
N GLY A 530 -1.66 -10.03 -31.52
CA GLY A 530 -0.48 -9.28 -31.11
C GLY A 530 0.85 -9.88 -31.59
N VAL A 531 1.93 -9.18 -31.27
CA VAL A 531 3.32 -9.64 -31.34
C VAL A 531 3.69 -10.32 -30.02
N LEU A 532 4.28 -11.52 -30.09
CA LEU A 532 4.84 -12.24 -28.95
C LEU A 532 6.33 -12.36 -29.21
N SER A 533 7.19 -11.63 -28.50
CA SER A 533 8.58 -11.55 -28.95
C SER A 533 9.60 -11.30 -27.87
N SER A 534 10.76 -11.94 -28.05
CA SER A 534 12.01 -11.43 -27.52
C SER A 534 12.35 -10.10 -28.21
N SER A 535 12.99 -9.21 -27.49
CA SER A 535 13.33 -7.88 -27.99
C SER A 535 14.57 -7.32 -27.28
N THR A 536 15.23 -6.37 -27.91
CA THR A 536 16.05 -5.41 -27.17
C THR A 536 15.15 -4.29 -26.67
N ALA A 537 15.38 -3.83 -25.45
CA ALA A 537 14.70 -2.67 -24.88
C ALA A 537 15.70 -1.53 -24.66
N LYS A 538 15.23 -0.30 -24.67
CA LYS A 538 16.04 0.89 -24.37
C LYS A 538 15.15 2.00 -23.80
N HIS A 539 15.60 2.73 -22.79
CA HIS A 539 14.89 3.94 -22.39
C HIS A 539 15.00 5.03 -23.45
N ARG A 540 14.01 5.92 -23.46
CA ARG A 540 13.96 7.09 -24.36
C ARG A 540 15.01 8.14 -24.03
N VAL A 541 15.53 8.12 -22.81
CA VAL A 541 16.57 9.00 -22.30
C VAL A 541 17.76 8.16 -21.85
N SER A 542 18.97 8.72 -21.93
CA SER A 542 20.20 8.00 -21.53
C SER A 542 20.45 8.01 -20.02
N THR A 543 19.76 8.87 -19.28
CA THR A 543 20.00 9.09 -17.85
C THR A 543 18.68 9.42 -17.15
N ILE A 544 18.44 8.76 -16.02
CA ILE A 544 17.25 9.01 -15.18
C ILE A 544 17.68 9.21 -13.73
N ASP A 545 17.23 10.30 -13.14
CA ASP A 545 17.41 10.68 -11.74
C ASP A 545 16.08 11.17 -11.14
N SER A 546 16.11 11.66 -9.90
CA SER A 546 14.92 12.15 -9.20
C SER A 546 14.16 13.28 -9.92
N SER A 547 14.80 14.04 -10.83
CA SER A 547 14.18 15.16 -11.55
C SER A 547 13.33 14.71 -12.74
N ASN A 548 13.62 13.53 -13.31
CA ASN A 548 12.91 12.96 -14.45
C ASN A 548 12.47 11.51 -14.19
N TYR A 549 12.24 11.14 -12.92
CA TYR A 549 11.89 9.80 -12.43
C TYR A 549 10.77 9.10 -13.21
N GLN A 550 9.85 9.86 -13.80
CA GLN A 550 8.77 9.34 -14.62
C GLN A 550 9.25 8.68 -15.91
N GLN A 551 10.51 8.85 -16.32
CA GLN A 551 11.09 8.13 -17.45
C GLN A 551 11.47 6.67 -17.11
N LEU A 552 11.48 6.30 -15.83
CA LEU A 552 11.62 4.90 -15.44
C LEU A 552 10.47 4.08 -16.01
N ASP A 553 10.76 2.82 -16.28
CA ASP A 553 9.90 1.81 -16.90
C ASP A 553 9.49 2.07 -18.36
N GLU A 554 9.70 3.28 -18.87
CA GLU A 554 9.37 3.64 -20.26
C GLU A 554 10.49 3.21 -21.20
N VAL A 555 10.27 2.10 -21.89
CA VAL A 555 11.20 1.53 -22.87
C VAL A 555 10.57 1.44 -24.25
N ASP A 556 11.40 1.62 -25.27
CA ASP A 556 11.06 1.27 -26.64
C ASP A 556 11.60 -0.13 -26.94
N ASN A 557 10.74 -1.01 -27.47
CA ASN A 557 11.11 -2.38 -27.82
C ASN A 557 11.45 -2.49 -29.31
N HIS A 558 12.52 -3.22 -29.61
CA HIS A 558 12.84 -3.67 -30.96
C HIS A 558 12.87 -5.19 -30.98
N ALA A 559 11.82 -5.78 -31.55
CA ALA A 559 11.68 -7.23 -31.69
C ALA A 559 12.89 -7.83 -32.40
N GLY A 560 13.41 -8.93 -31.88
CA GLY A 560 14.63 -9.55 -32.41
C GLY A 560 14.93 -10.88 -31.75
N GLN A 561 15.94 -11.57 -32.28
CA GLN A 561 16.38 -12.87 -31.76
C GLN A 561 16.71 -12.79 -30.26
N ALA A 562 16.30 -13.82 -29.51
CA ALA A 562 16.64 -13.94 -28.10
C ALA A 562 18.15 -14.00 -27.89
N VAL A 563 18.64 -13.23 -26.91
CA VAL A 563 20.03 -13.29 -26.42
C VAL A 563 20.07 -14.13 -25.15
N ASN A 564 19.49 -13.60 -24.06
CA ASN A 564 19.29 -14.29 -22.77
C ASN A 564 17.84 -14.16 -22.28
N ASN A 565 16.94 -13.75 -23.18
CA ASN A 565 15.57 -13.32 -22.91
C ASN A 565 14.59 -14.11 -23.78
N GLY A 566 14.60 -15.43 -23.63
CA GLY A 566 13.77 -16.31 -24.44
C GLY A 566 12.28 -15.97 -24.35
N THR A 567 11.57 -16.22 -25.44
CA THR A 567 10.10 -16.18 -25.44
C THR A 567 9.59 -17.56 -25.81
N ILE A 568 8.89 -18.18 -24.86
CA ILE A 568 8.37 -19.54 -24.93
C ILE A 568 6.86 -19.45 -24.97
N VAL A 569 6.25 -19.95 -26.04
CA VAL A 569 4.80 -19.87 -26.26
C VAL A 569 4.23 -21.28 -26.35
N ASP A 570 3.19 -21.53 -25.55
CA ASP A 570 2.35 -22.71 -25.65
C ASP A 570 0.91 -22.30 -25.99
N LEU A 571 0.35 -22.93 -27.02
CA LEU A 571 -1.02 -22.73 -27.47
C LEU A 571 -1.79 -24.03 -27.28
N ASP A 572 -2.72 -24.09 -26.33
CA ASP A 572 -3.62 -25.22 -26.11
C ASP A 572 -5.07 -24.81 -26.40
N ASP A 573 -5.68 -25.45 -27.39
CA ASP A 573 -6.97 -25.08 -27.98
C ASP A 573 -7.13 -23.55 -28.20
N ALA A 574 -6.04 -22.90 -28.61
CA ALA A 574 -5.91 -21.45 -28.67
C ALA A 574 -5.67 -20.93 -30.09
N ALA A 575 -6.06 -19.67 -30.34
CA ALA A 575 -5.86 -19.02 -31.62
C ALA A 575 -5.00 -17.76 -31.48
N TRP A 576 -3.86 -17.74 -32.17
CA TRP A 576 -3.00 -16.57 -32.26
C TRP A 576 -3.13 -15.88 -33.62
N THR A 577 -3.57 -14.63 -33.63
CA THR A 577 -3.53 -13.73 -34.78
C THR A 577 -2.28 -12.87 -34.72
N VAL A 578 -1.31 -13.20 -35.57
CA VAL A 578 -0.04 -12.49 -35.72
C VAL A 578 -0.30 -11.12 -36.35
N THR A 579 0.10 -10.05 -35.66
CA THR A 579 -0.06 -8.66 -36.13
C THR A 579 1.24 -8.04 -36.63
N GLY A 580 2.39 -8.64 -36.30
CA GLY A 580 3.73 -8.21 -36.69
C GLY A 580 4.75 -9.33 -36.51
N THR A 581 6.02 -9.05 -36.83
CA THR A 581 7.09 -10.04 -36.71
C THR A 581 7.36 -10.38 -35.25
N SER A 582 7.41 -11.68 -34.95
CA SER A 582 7.63 -12.25 -33.63
C SER A 582 8.86 -13.15 -33.63
N TYR A 583 9.69 -13.04 -32.60
CA TYR A 583 10.90 -13.85 -32.40
C TYR A 583 10.75 -14.67 -31.13
N LEU A 584 10.70 -15.98 -31.28
CA LEU A 584 10.48 -16.94 -30.21
C LEU A 584 11.69 -17.88 -30.10
N SER A 585 11.88 -18.43 -28.90
CA SER A 585 12.85 -19.50 -28.64
C SER A 585 12.19 -20.87 -28.70
N LYS A 586 10.87 -20.92 -28.44
CA LYS A 586 10.05 -22.12 -28.53
C LYS A 586 8.60 -21.77 -28.82
N LEU A 587 7.98 -22.53 -29.71
CA LEU A 587 6.54 -22.49 -29.97
C LEU A 587 5.98 -23.91 -29.92
N THR A 588 5.00 -24.15 -29.05
CA THR A 588 4.14 -25.34 -29.09
C THR A 588 2.78 -24.95 -29.65
N VAL A 589 2.32 -25.68 -30.67
CA VAL A 589 0.97 -25.54 -31.24
C VAL A 589 0.22 -26.82 -30.94
N GLY A 590 -0.68 -26.79 -29.96
CA GLY A 590 -1.57 -27.90 -29.59
C GLY A 590 -2.49 -28.33 -30.72
N HIS A 591 -3.17 -29.47 -30.56
CA HIS A 591 -3.96 -30.09 -31.64
C HIS A 591 -5.14 -29.25 -32.13
N GLY A 592 -5.85 -28.55 -31.24
CA GLY A 592 -6.92 -27.61 -31.63
C GLY A 592 -6.46 -26.18 -31.83
N SER A 593 -5.16 -25.92 -31.75
CA SER A 593 -4.59 -24.57 -31.83
C SER A 593 -4.28 -24.13 -33.27
N ARG A 594 -4.24 -22.82 -33.50
CA ARG A 594 -3.94 -22.24 -34.80
C ARG A 594 -3.19 -20.91 -34.72
N VAL A 595 -2.32 -20.68 -35.71
CA VAL A 595 -1.63 -19.41 -35.92
C VAL A 595 -2.11 -18.80 -37.23
N LEU A 596 -2.63 -17.58 -37.17
CA LEU A 596 -3.33 -16.87 -38.23
C LEU A 596 -2.68 -15.51 -38.48
N GLY A 597 -2.80 -14.99 -39.70
CA GLY A 597 -2.26 -13.68 -40.05
C GLY A 597 -3.33 -12.61 -39.96
N ALA A 598 -2.98 -11.45 -39.41
CA ALA A 598 -3.88 -10.31 -39.38
C ALA A 598 -4.18 -9.80 -40.81
N HIS A 599 -5.36 -9.21 -40.99
CA HIS A 599 -5.79 -8.56 -42.23
C HIS A 599 -5.72 -9.45 -43.50
N GLY A 600 -5.90 -10.77 -43.35
CA GLY A 600 -5.87 -11.71 -44.46
C GLY A 600 -4.48 -11.99 -45.03
N LYS A 601 -3.41 -11.49 -44.38
CA LYS A 601 -2.03 -11.82 -44.74
C LYS A 601 -1.72 -13.28 -44.38
N GLN A 602 -0.78 -13.88 -45.12
CA GLN A 602 -0.32 -15.23 -44.78
C GLN A 602 0.72 -15.18 -43.68
N VAL A 603 0.69 -16.15 -42.77
CA VAL A 603 1.75 -16.34 -41.78
C VAL A 603 2.84 -17.19 -42.39
N THR A 604 4.07 -16.76 -42.19
CA THR A 604 5.27 -17.55 -42.51
C THR A 604 6.07 -17.78 -41.25
N MET A 605 6.66 -18.96 -41.14
CA MET A 605 7.57 -19.31 -40.05
C MET A 605 8.89 -19.81 -40.62
N THR A 606 9.98 -19.40 -39.96
CA THR A 606 11.28 -20.06 -40.08
C THR A 606 11.74 -20.59 -38.74
N VAL A 607 12.36 -21.76 -38.72
CA VAL A 607 13.11 -22.27 -37.58
C VAL A 607 14.58 -22.31 -37.98
N ASP A 608 15.42 -21.58 -37.26
CA ASP A 608 16.86 -21.45 -37.56
C ASP A 608 17.13 -20.99 -39.01
N GLY A 609 16.28 -20.08 -39.51
CA GLY A 609 16.37 -19.54 -40.87
C GLY A 609 15.83 -20.45 -41.97
N VAL A 610 15.41 -21.68 -41.65
CA VAL A 610 14.77 -22.61 -42.60
C VAL A 610 13.27 -22.40 -42.57
N ARG A 611 12.63 -22.22 -43.74
CA ARG A 611 11.17 -22.13 -43.83
C ARG A 611 10.52 -23.42 -43.35
N THR A 612 9.62 -23.31 -42.39
CA THR A 612 8.98 -24.46 -41.73
C THR A 612 7.47 -24.26 -41.72
N PRO A 613 6.67 -25.25 -42.16
CA PRO A 613 5.21 -25.21 -41.99
C PRO A 613 4.81 -25.12 -40.51
N ILE A 614 3.70 -24.42 -40.24
CA ILE A 614 3.10 -24.38 -38.90
C ILE A 614 1.98 -25.42 -38.86
N ASP A 615 2.29 -26.60 -38.32
CA ASP A 615 1.33 -27.68 -38.10
C ASP A 615 0.88 -27.74 -36.63
N ALA A 616 -0.39 -28.05 -36.42
CA ALA A 616 -0.95 -28.36 -35.11
C ALA A 616 -0.43 -29.71 -34.57
N GLY A 617 -0.35 -29.84 -33.25
CA GLY A 617 0.23 -30.99 -32.55
C GLY A 617 1.76 -31.05 -32.61
N LYS A 618 2.45 -29.93 -32.83
CA LYS A 618 3.91 -29.86 -32.94
C LYS A 618 4.54 -28.81 -32.04
N THR A 619 5.80 -29.05 -31.69
CA THR A 619 6.68 -28.11 -31.00
C THR A 619 7.86 -27.77 -31.89
N TYR A 620 8.19 -26.47 -31.94
CA TYR A 620 9.33 -25.91 -32.66
C TYR A 620 10.26 -25.25 -31.63
N THR A 621 11.54 -25.58 -31.69
CA THR A 621 12.57 -25.06 -30.79
C THR A 621 13.75 -24.55 -31.61
N GLY A 622 14.33 -23.42 -31.23
CA GLY A 622 15.42 -22.76 -31.95
C GLY A 622 15.14 -21.27 -32.13
N ASN A 623 15.73 -20.65 -33.15
CA ASN A 623 15.35 -19.30 -33.57
C ASN A 623 14.07 -19.37 -34.41
N VAL A 624 12.91 -19.30 -33.75
CA VAL A 624 11.60 -19.35 -34.40
C VAL A 624 11.16 -17.93 -34.75
N VAL A 625 11.08 -17.62 -36.03
CA VAL A 625 10.64 -16.30 -36.53
C VAL A 625 9.30 -16.45 -37.22
N ILE A 626 8.30 -15.71 -36.78
CA ILE A 626 6.95 -15.72 -37.33
C ILE A 626 6.66 -14.33 -37.88
N SER A 627 6.24 -14.26 -39.14
CA SER A 627 6.02 -12.98 -39.82
C SER A 627 4.87 -13.04 -40.81
N LEU A 628 4.36 -11.86 -41.18
CA LEU A 628 3.31 -11.71 -42.18
C LEU A 628 3.93 -11.47 -43.55
N SER A 629 3.47 -12.20 -44.56
CA SER A 629 3.83 -12.02 -45.97
C SER A 629 2.68 -11.43 -46.78
#